data_AF-A0A1I6MVE8-F1
#
_entry.id   AF-A0A1I6MVE8-F1
#
_cell.length_a   1.000
_cell.length_b   1.000
_cell.length_c   1.000
_cell.angle_alpha   90.00
_cell.angle_beta   90.00
_cell.angle_gamma   90.00
#
_symmetry.space_group_name_H-M   'P 1'
#
loop_
_entity.id
_entity.type
_entity.pdbx_description
1 polymer ?
#
loop_
_entity_poly.entity_id
_entity_poly.type
_entity_poly.pdbx_seq_one_letter_code
_entity_poly.pdbx_strand_id
1 'polypeptide(L)'
;MSDNDFRIRNLLKHAPQDLWLDTIRRARSDAHNGLIHWMLSQPQCDFAVAAHAFYRSNPAQHVDRPQPLPARPGPDNLFAVVLFNWDTGSFRTHNLMVEAQDAHPRMMSRLNQKLLVHATNSLPFHIPTEFQRPQGGVPAQVPSQLSPDTDPRIWSLYADLGLNVPDQPPGLGRKLASAKNLIRKIGLGR
;
A
#
# COMPACT_ATOMS: atom_id res chain seq x y z
N MET A 1 10.13 7.30 -17.97
CA MET A 1 10.20 6.37 -16.81
C MET A 1 11.61 6.43 -16.31
N SER A 2 11.83 6.71 -15.02
CA SER A 2 13.19 6.87 -14.49
C SER A 2 13.92 5.52 -14.41
N ASP A 3 15.26 5.52 -14.38
CA ASP A 3 16.05 4.30 -14.17
C ASP A 3 15.68 3.61 -12.84
N ASN A 4 15.40 4.40 -11.81
CA ASN A 4 14.98 3.89 -10.51
C ASN A 4 13.60 3.24 -10.53
N ASP A 5 12.64 3.77 -11.32
CA ASP A 5 11.33 3.12 -11.53
C ASP A 5 11.49 1.73 -12.15
N PHE A 6 12.40 1.60 -13.12
CA PHE A 6 12.70 0.31 -13.72
C PHE A 6 13.33 -0.64 -12.71
N ARG A 7 14.30 -0.17 -11.93
CA ARG A 7 14.99 -0.97 -10.90
C ARG A 7 14.05 -1.49 -9.82
N ILE A 8 13.14 -0.66 -9.30
CA ILE A 8 12.16 -1.13 -8.28
C ILE A 8 11.17 -2.12 -8.85
N ARG A 9 10.66 -1.90 -10.08
CA ARG A 9 9.76 -2.86 -10.72
C ARG A 9 10.44 -4.19 -10.97
N ASN A 10 11.70 -4.16 -11.41
CA ASN A 10 12.49 -5.37 -11.61
C ASN A 10 12.75 -6.11 -10.29
N LEU A 11 13.07 -5.39 -9.21
CA LEU A 11 13.20 -5.97 -7.87
C LEU A 11 11.89 -6.64 -7.43
N LEU A 12 10.78 -5.90 -7.49
CA LEU A 12 9.47 -6.39 -7.04
C LEU A 12 8.99 -7.59 -7.84
N LYS A 13 9.21 -7.60 -9.16
CA LYS A 13 8.81 -8.73 -10.03
C LYS A 13 9.34 -10.08 -9.54
N HIS A 14 10.50 -10.10 -8.89
CA HIS A 14 11.16 -11.30 -8.37
C HIS A 14 11.13 -11.42 -6.85
N ALA A 15 10.50 -10.47 -6.15
CA ALA A 15 10.42 -10.42 -4.70
C ALA A 15 9.16 -11.12 -4.16
N PRO A 16 9.18 -11.58 -2.90
CA PRO A 16 7.96 -12.00 -2.20
C PRO A 16 6.95 -10.85 -2.07
N GLN A 17 5.66 -11.18 -1.99
CA GLN A 17 4.58 -10.20 -1.85
C GLN A 17 4.72 -9.34 -0.58
N ASP A 18 5.41 -9.83 0.44
CA ASP A 18 5.75 -9.07 1.66
C ASP A 18 6.47 -7.77 1.32
N LEU A 19 7.42 -7.80 0.36
CA LEU A 19 8.13 -6.60 -0.09
C LEU A 19 7.21 -5.67 -0.89
N TRP A 20 6.23 -6.21 -1.60
CA TRP A 20 5.24 -5.40 -2.31
C TRP A 20 4.39 -4.62 -1.32
N LEU A 21 3.92 -5.31 -0.28
CA LEU A 21 3.12 -4.69 0.77
C LEU A 21 3.92 -3.64 1.55
N ASP A 22 5.19 -3.92 1.89
CA ASP A 22 6.09 -2.90 2.49
C ASP A 22 6.31 -1.71 1.55
N THR A 23 6.49 -1.94 0.25
CA THR A 23 6.69 -0.87 -0.73
C THR A 23 5.48 0.06 -0.79
N ILE A 24 4.27 -0.47 -0.92
CA ILE A 24 3.06 0.37 -1.01
C ILE A 24 2.79 1.10 0.31
N ARG A 25 3.06 0.48 1.47
CA ARG A 25 2.97 1.15 2.78
C ARG A 25 3.90 2.36 2.91
N ARG A 26 5.02 2.36 2.18
CA ARG A 26 5.99 3.45 2.15
C ARG A 26 5.72 4.47 1.03
N ALA A 27 4.80 4.18 0.10
CA ALA A 27 4.47 5.06 -1.00
C ALA A 27 3.67 6.29 -0.54
N ARG A 28 4.29 7.47 -0.63
CA ARG A 28 3.69 8.75 -0.22
C ARG A 28 3.02 9.47 -1.40
N SER A 29 1.90 10.15 -1.16
CA SER A 29 1.24 11.06 -2.12
C SER A 29 1.00 10.48 -3.53
N ASP A 30 0.49 11.30 -4.46
CA ASP A 30 0.15 10.83 -5.81
C ASP A 30 1.38 10.53 -6.67
N ALA A 31 2.58 10.95 -6.25
CA ALA A 31 3.83 10.72 -6.98
C ALA A 31 4.11 9.23 -7.26
N HIS A 32 3.64 8.33 -6.39
CA HIS A 32 3.85 6.90 -6.52
C HIS A 32 2.67 6.15 -7.17
N ASN A 33 1.62 6.85 -7.62
CA ASN A 33 0.44 6.22 -8.21
C ASN A 33 0.81 5.39 -9.45
N GLY A 34 1.82 5.80 -10.22
CA GLY A 34 2.33 5.03 -11.35
C GLY A 34 2.99 3.69 -10.96
N LEU A 35 3.67 3.62 -9.82
CA LEU A 35 4.23 2.38 -9.28
C LEU A 35 3.12 1.47 -8.73
N ILE A 36 2.20 2.05 -7.96
CA ILE A 36 1.07 1.30 -7.37
C ILE A 36 0.18 0.72 -8.49
N HIS A 37 -0.14 1.50 -9.50
CA HIS A 37 -0.87 1.03 -10.67
C HIS A 37 -0.17 -0.13 -11.37
N TRP A 38 1.16 -0.07 -11.52
CA TRP A 38 1.93 -1.19 -12.06
C TRP A 38 1.84 -2.44 -11.17
N MET A 39 1.93 -2.29 -9.85
CA MET A 39 1.79 -3.42 -8.91
C MET A 39 0.40 -4.06 -9.03
N LEU A 40 -0.67 -3.25 -9.06
CA LEU A 40 -2.05 -3.72 -9.18
C LEU A 40 -2.33 -4.44 -10.50
N SER A 41 -1.58 -4.17 -11.56
CA SER A 41 -1.74 -4.82 -12.87
C SER A 41 -0.98 -6.14 -13.00
N GLN A 42 -0.20 -6.54 -11.99
CA GLN A 42 0.51 -7.81 -12.02
C GLN A 42 -0.40 -8.96 -11.55
N PRO A 43 -0.40 -10.12 -12.23
CA PRO A 43 -1.29 -11.24 -11.89
C PRO A 43 -1.00 -11.84 -10.51
N GLN A 44 0.23 -11.72 -10.01
CA GLN A 44 0.64 -12.20 -8.69
C GLN A 44 0.35 -11.23 -7.53
N CYS A 45 -0.26 -10.07 -7.81
CA CYS A 45 -0.52 -9.05 -6.80
C CYS A 45 -1.46 -9.60 -5.71
N ASP A 46 -0.97 -9.60 -4.48
CA ASP A 46 -1.74 -10.08 -3.33
C ASP A 46 -2.88 -9.13 -2.96
N PHE A 47 -3.96 -9.71 -2.44
CA PHE A 47 -5.13 -8.97 -1.95
C PHE A 47 -4.75 -7.89 -0.93
N ALA A 48 -3.76 -8.10 -0.07
CA ALA A 48 -3.37 -7.08 0.91
C ALA A 48 -2.80 -5.81 0.26
N VAL A 49 -2.06 -5.95 -0.85
CA VAL A 49 -1.56 -4.81 -1.64
C VAL A 49 -2.73 -4.05 -2.27
N ALA A 50 -3.70 -4.79 -2.82
CA ALA A 50 -4.91 -4.20 -3.39
C ALA A 50 -5.76 -3.49 -2.33
N ALA A 51 -5.93 -4.09 -1.14
CA ALA A 51 -6.66 -3.51 -0.02
C ALA A 51 -6.01 -2.21 0.46
N HIS A 52 -4.69 -2.18 0.58
CA HIS A 52 -3.95 -0.96 0.91
C HIS A 52 -4.21 0.14 -0.14
N ALA A 53 -4.10 -0.17 -1.43
CA ALA A 53 -4.37 0.78 -2.52
C ALA A 53 -5.82 1.28 -2.51
N PHE A 54 -6.77 0.37 -2.27
CA PHE A 54 -8.20 0.67 -2.18
C PHE A 54 -8.46 1.69 -1.07
N TYR A 55 -8.00 1.43 0.16
CA TYR A 55 -8.24 2.33 1.27
C TYR A 55 -7.48 3.66 1.13
N ARG A 56 -6.28 3.64 0.56
CA ARG A 56 -5.52 4.85 0.19
C ARG A 56 -6.29 5.76 -0.76
N SER A 57 -7.13 5.21 -1.64
CA SER A 57 -7.98 5.98 -2.57
C SER A 57 -9.22 6.62 -1.92
N ASN A 58 -9.41 6.49 -0.59
CA ASN A 58 -10.56 7.02 0.15
C ASN A 58 -11.92 6.55 -0.41
N PRO A 59 -12.23 5.24 -0.33
CA PRO A 59 -13.42 4.66 -0.94
C PRO A 59 -14.72 5.26 -0.39
N ALA A 60 -14.71 5.73 0.86
CA ALA A 60 -15.85 6.41 1.47
C ALA A 60 -16.26 7.69 0.71
N GLN A 61 -15.31 8.42 0.12
CA GLN A 61 -15.61 9.60 -0.69
C GLN A 61 -16.27 9.24 -2.02
N HIS A 62 -15.88 8.11 -2.62
CA HIS A 62 -16.51 7.60 -3.84
C HIS A 62 -17.95 7.15 -3.59
N VAL A 63 -18.24 6.60 -2.41
CA VAL A 63 -19.62 6.28 -2.00
C VAL A 63 -20.43 7.56 -1.74
N ASP A 64 -19.84 8.58 -1.09
CA ASP A 64 -20.53 9.87 -0.83
C ASP A 64 -20.89 10.64 -2.11
N ARG A 65 -20.05 10.53 -3.14
CA ARG A 65 -20.22 11.22 -4.42
C ARG A 65 -20.10 10.20 -5.55
N PRO A 66 -21.10 9.33 -5.72
CA PRO A 66 -21.02 8.22 -6.65
C PRO A 66 -20.91 8.73 -8.08
N GLN A 67 -19.86 8.27 -8.77
CA GLN A 67 -19.64 8.51 -10.19
C GLN A 67 -19.37 7.16 -10.86
N PRO A 68 -19.80 6.99 -12.13
CA PRO A 68 -19.43 5.82 -12.91
C PRO A 68 -17.91 5.65 -12.97
N LEU A 69 -17.43 4.40 -12.89
CA LEU A 69 -16.01 4.12 -13.06
C LEU A 69 -15.59 4.44 -14.51
N PRO A 70 -14.39 5.00 -14.73
CA PRO A 70 -13.87 5.18 -16.07
C PRO A 70 -13.69 3.83 -16.77
N ALA A 71 -14.01 3.76 -18.06
CA ALA A 71 -13.89 2.53 -18.85
C ALA A 71 -12.44 2.00 -18.96
N ARG A 72 -11.45 2.88 -18.79
CA ARG A 72 -10.02 2.56 -18.77
C ARG A 72 -9.37 3.29 -17.60
N PRO A 73 -9.45 2.74 -16.38
CA PRO A 73 -8.88 3.39 -15.21
C PRO A 73 -7.35 3.45 -15.33
N GLY A 74 -6.79 4.62 -15.09
CA GLY A 74 -5.34 4.87 -15.10
C GLY A 74 -4.75 5.04 -13.69
N PRO A 75 -3.47 5.43 -13.58
CA PRO A 75 -2.80 5.58 -12.29
C PRO A 75 -3.47 6.60 -11.36
N ASP A 76 -4.11 7.63 -11.90
CA ASP A 76 -4.81 8.65 -11.10
C ASP A 76 -6.18 8.18 -10.55
N ASN A 77 -6.60 6.96 -10.88
CA ASN A 77 -7.91 6.42 -10.52
C ASN A 77 -7.77 5.06 -9.80
N LEU A 78 -6.87 4.96 -8.82
CA LEU A 78 -6.58 3.71 -8.11
C LEU A 78 -7.83 2.99 -7.57
N PHE A 79 -8.84 3.74 -7.09
CA PHE A 79 -10.14 3.18 -6.69
C PHE A 79 -10.76 2.33 -7.81
N ALA A 80 -10.88 2.91 -9.01
CA ALA A 80 -11.45 2.25 -10.17
C ALA A 80 -10.55 1.11 -10.68
N VAL A 81 -9.23 1.26 -10.62
CA VAL A 81 -8.27 0.20 -10.98
C VAL A 81 -8.49 -1.04 -10.12
N VAL A 82 -8.61 -0.86 -8.80
CA VAL A 82 -8.81 -1.98 -7.88
C VAL A 82 -10.13 -2.70 -8.17
N LEU A 83 -11.24 -1.96 -8.32
CA LEU A 83 -12.54 -2.58 -8.59
C LEU A 83 -12.56 -3.30 -9.94
N PHE A 84 -12.01 -2.66 -10.99
CA PHE A 84 -11.91 -3.28 -12.31
C PHE A 84 -11.07 -4.56 -12.30
N ASN A 85 -9.91 -4.54 -11.63
CA ASN A 85 -9.04 -5.70 -11.55
C ASN A 85 -9.69 -6.83 -10.72
N TRP A 86 -10.43 -6.49 -9.67
CA TRP A 86 -11.20 -7.47 -8.91
C TRP A 86 -12.25 -8.18 -9.78
N ASP A 87 -13.05 -7.40 -10.52
CA ASP A 87 -14.12 -7.91 -11.38
C ASP A 87 -13.60 -8.78 -12.52
N THR A 88 -12.39 -8.50 -13.01
CA THR A 88 -11.72 -9.29 -14.07
C THR A 88 -10.97 -10.52 -13.55
N GLY A 89 -10.98 -10.78 -12.25
CA GLY A 89 -10.40 -12.01 -11.70
C GLY A 89 -9.10 -11.87 -10.94
N SER A 90 -8.64 -10.65 -10.63
CA SER A 90 -7.35 -10.42 -9.96
C SER A 90 -7.43 -10.62 -8.44
N PHE A 91 -6.28 -10.51 -7.76
CA PHE A 91 -6.15 -10.53 -6.30
C PHE A 91 -6.61 -11.83 -5.64
N ARG A 92 -6.44 -12.97 -6.33
CA ARG A 92 -6.88 -14.29 -5.84
C ARG A 92 -6.01 -14.85 -4.72
N THR A 93 -4.79 -14.32 -4.54
CA THR A 93 -3.91 -14.69 -3.45
C THR A 93 -4.20 -13.83 -2.23
N HIS A 94 -4.55 -14.48 -1.12
CA HIS A 94 -4.82 -13.86 0.19
C HIS A 94 -3.78 -14.36 1.20
N ASN A 95 -2.50 -14.30 0.81
CA ASN A 95 -1.42 -14.83 1.63
C ASN A 95 -1.07 -13.87 2.76
N LEU A 96 -1.24 -12.56 2.54
CA LEU A 96 -0.88 -11.53 3.50
C LEU A 96 -2.13 -11.01 4.23
N MET A 97 -1.96 -10.77 5.52
CA MET A 97 -2.99 -10.17 6.36
C MET A 97 -3.07 -8.67 6.09
N VAL A 98 -4.29 -8.18 5.88
CA VAL A 98 -4.57 -6.74 5.85
C VAL A 98 -4.53 -6.20 7.28
N GLU A 99 -3.57 -5.34 7.56
CA GLU A 99 -3.38 -4.77 8.90
C GLU A 99 -4.04 -3.40 9.02
N ALA A 100 -4.12 -2.87 10.25
CA ALA A 100 -4.70 -1.55 10.50
C ALA A 100 -3.99 -0.39 9.75
N GLN A 101 -2.73 -0.58 9.36
CA GLN A 101 -1.99 0.38 8.53
C GLN A 101 -2.40 0.32 7.05
N ASP A 102 -2.98 -0.78 6.59
CA ASP A 102 -3.46 -0.96 5.22
C ASP A 102 -4.91 -0.56 5.08
N ALA A 103 -5.72 -0.93 6.07
CA ALA A 103 -7.13 -0.62 6.15
C ALA A 103 -7.48 -0.20 7.58
N HIS A 104 -7.33 1.09 7.89
CA HIS A 104 -7.58 1.55 9.25
C HIS A 104 -9.03 1.28 9.68
N PRO A 105 -9.32 0.71 10.87
CA PRO A 105 -10.67 0.31 11.28
C PRO A 105 -11.72 1.41 11.16
N ARG A 106 -11.34 2.67 11.45
CA ARG A 106 -12.20 3.85 11.26
C ARG A 106 -12.59 4.08 9.80
N MET A 107 -11.68 3.86 8.85
CA MET A 107 -11.96 3.99 7.42
C MET A 107 -12.90 2.88 6.95
N MET A 108 -12.67 1.65 7.40
CA MET A 108 -13.56 0.52 7.11
C MET A 108 -14.97 0.76 7.66
N SER A 109 -15.06 1.17 8.94
CA SER A 109 -16.34 1.51 9.57
C SER A 109 -17.06 2.64 8.84
N ARG A 110 -16.35 3.69 8.46
CA ARG A 110 -16.91 4.83 7.71
C ARG A 110 -17.44 4.38 6.35
N LEU A 111 -16.70 3.55 5.62
CA LEU A 111 -17.14 2.98 4.35
C LEU A 111 -18.42 2.17 4.54
N ASN A 112 -18.41 1.22 5.48
CA ASN A 112 -19.53 0.33 5.73
C ASN A 112 -20.79 1.11 6.15
N GLN A 113 -20.65 2.13 6.99
CA GLN A 113 -21.76 3.02 7.37
C GLN A 113 -22.38 3.73 6.15
N LYS A 114 -21.56 4.21 5.21
CA LYS A 114 -22.07 4.86 4.01
C LYS A 114 -22.80 3.87 3.11
N LEU A 115 -22.24 2.67 2.92
CA LEU A 115 -22.86 1.62 2.15
C LEU A 115 -24.25 1.22 2.67
N LEU A 116 -24.49 1.28 4.00
CA LEU A 116 -25.80 0.98 4.59
C LEU A 116 -26.91 1.98 4.21
N VAL A 117 -26.55 3.22 3.89
CA VAL A 117 -27.52 4.28 3.52
C VAL A 117 -27.94 4.16 2.05
N HIS A 118 -27.14 3.46 1.24
CA HIS A 118 -27.42 3.22 -0.17
C HIS A 118 -28.28 1.97 -0.35
N ALA A 119 -29.37 2.09 -1.09
CA ALA A 119 -30.17 0.93 -1.46
C ALA A 119 -29.34 -0.04 -2.32
N THR A 120 -29.67 -1.33 -2.25
CA THR A 120 -29.07 -2.35 -3.12
C THR A 120 -29.18 -1.89 -4.58
N ASN A 121 -28.03 -1.76 -5.26
CA ASN A 121 -27.87 -1.27 -6.65
C ASN A 121 -28.03 0.25 -6.89
N SER A 122 -28.02 1.10 -5.86
CA SER A 122 -28.03 2.55 -6.10
C SER A 122 -26.67 3.14 -6.51
N LEU A 123 -25.58 2.39 -6.35
CA LEU A 123 -24.23 2.82 -6.71
C LEU A 123 -23.90 2.37 -8.14
N PRO A 124 -23.20 3.19 -8.94
CA PRO A 124 -22.78 2.85 -10.30
C PRO A 124 -21.57 1.89 -10.33
N PHE A 125 -21.22 1.30 -9.19
CA PHE A 125 -20.14 0.34 -9.01
C PHE A 125 -20.46 -0.59 -7.83
N HIS A 126 -19.80 -1.74 -7.80
CA HIS A 126 -19.89 -2.70 -6.72
C HIS A 126 -18.59 -2.67 -5.89
N ILE A 127 -18.70 -2.61 -4.56
CA ILE A 127 -17.56 -2.79 -3.65
C ILE A 127 -17.63 -4.21 -3.06
N PRO A 128 -16.67 -5.10 -3.38
CA PRO A 128 -16.68 -6.47 -2.89
C PRO A 128 -16.64 -6.55 -1.37
N THR A 129 -17.26 -7.59 -0.81
CA THR A 129 -17.34 -7.82 0.64
C THR A 129 -15.97 -8.00 1.29
N GLU A 130 -15.01 -8.52 0.54
CA GLU A 130 -13.63 -8.77 0.94
C GLU A 130 -12.92 -7.45 1.24
N PHE A 131 -13.19 -6.40 0.47
CA PHE A 131 -12.71 -5.06 0.79
C PHE A 131 -13.43 -4.45 1.98
N GLN A 132 -14.70 -4.79 2.25
CA GLN A 132 -15.45 -4.27 3.41
C GLN A 132 -15.01 -4.90 4.73
N ARG A 133 -14.57 -6.16 4.67
CA ARG A 133 -14.17 -7.00 5.81
C ARG A 133 -12.99 -7.88 5.39
N PRO A 134 -11.79 -7.31 5.22
CA PRO A 134 -10.63 -8.10 4.85
C PRO A 134 -10.28 -9.09 5.98
N GLN A 135 -10.10 -10.36 5.61
CA GLN A 135 -9.83 -11.46 6.54
C GLN A 135 -8.81 -12.42 5.95
N GLY A 136 -8.15 -13.19 6.82
CA GLY A 136 -7.17 -14.20 6.46
C GLY A 136 -5.74 -13.68 6.31
N GLY A 137 -4.88 -14.55 5.78
CA GLY A 137 -3.46 -14.28 5.57
C GLY A 137 -2.61 -14.33 6.84
N VAL A 138 -1.32 -14.07 6.68
CA VAL A 138 -0.35 -13.94 7.78
C VAL A 138 0.28 -12.55 7.78
N PRO A 139 0.75 -12.03 8.94
CA PRO A 139 1.49 -10.77 8.98
C PRO A 139 2.67 -10.80 8.01
N ALA A 140 2.87 -9.73 7.25
CA ALA A 140 3.97 -9.63 6.30
C ALA A 140 5.33 -9.67 7.02
N GLN A 141 6.25 -10.46 6.49
CA GLN A 141 7.61 -10.64 6.98
C GLN A 141 8.60 -10.42 5.85
N VAL A 142 9.03 -9.18 5.67
CA VAL A 142 10.06 -8.86 4.67
C VAL A 142 11.39 -9.47 5.10
N PRO A 143 12.02 -10.34 4.27
CA PRO A 143 13.32 -10.89 4.60
C PRO A 143 14.36 -9.78 4.78
N SER A 144 15.27 -9.92 5.75
CA SER A 144 16.23 -8.86 6.11
C SER A 144 17.12 -8.43 4.93
N GLN A 145 17.45 -9.33 4.02
CA GLN A 145 18.23 -9.02 2.80
C GLN A 145 17.44 -8.21 1.75
N LEU A 146 16.12 -8.09 1.92
CA LEU A 146 15.24 -7.31 1.05
C LEU A 146 14.62 -6.11 1.78
N SER A 147 14.85 -5.95 3.08
CA SER A 147 14.25 -4.87 3.85
C SER A 147 15.09 -3.58 3.75
N PRO A 148 14.48 -2.42 3.45
CA PRO A 148 15.17 -1.12 3.48
C PRO A 148 15.63 -0.72 4.90
N ASP A 149 15.13 -1.39 5.94
CA ASP A 149 15.52 -1.12 7.31
C ASP A 149 16.85 -1.81 7.68
N THR A 150 17.29 -2.78 6.89
CA THR A 150 18.50 -3.58 7.14
C THR A 150 19.48 -3.65 5.97
N ASP A 151 19.03 -3.59 4.71
CA ASP A 151 19.91 -3.59 3.53
C ASP A 151 20.12 -2.16 2.97
N PRO A 152 21.36 -1.64 2.96
CA PRO A 152 21.67 -0.29 2.46
C PRO A 152 21.33 -0.07 0.98
N ARG A 153 21.37 -1.11 0.15
CA ARG A 153 21.11 -1.01 -1.30
C ARG A 153 19.62 -0.81 -1.55
N ILE A 154 18.79 -1.54 -0.80
CA ILE A 154 17.32 -1.38 -0.87
C ILE A 154 16.93 -0.03 -0.29
N TRP A 155 17.54 0.36 0.84
CA TRP A 155 17.33 1.69 1.41
C TRP A 155 17.62 2.81 0.41
N SER A 156 18.76 2.76 -0.29
CA SER A 156 19.14 3.76 -1.29
C SER A 156 18.10 3.83 -2.41
N LEU A 157 17.70 2.68 -2.96
CA LEU A 157 16.67 2.63 -4.00
C LEU A 157 15.34 3.24 -3.54
N TYR A 158 14.92 2.97 -2.30
CA TYR A 158 13.69 3.53 -1.75
C TYR A 158 13.82 5.04 -1.51
N ALA A 159 14.94 5.49 -0.97
CA ALA A 159 15.23 6.91 -0.74
C ALA A 159 15.24 7.69 -2.06
N ASP A 160 15.93 7.17 -3.09
CA ASP A 160 16.04 7.79 -4.41
C ASP A 160 14.69 7.88 -5.13
N LEU A 161 13.75 6.98 -4.81
CA LEU A 161 12.37 7.02 -5.30
C LEU A 161 11.46 7.93 -4.48
N GLY A 162 11.90 8.44 -3.33
CA GLY A 162 11.07 9.23 -2.42
C GLY A 162 10.08 8.41 -1.59
N LEU A 163 10.30 7.09 -1.46
CA LEU A 163 9.55 6.24 -0.56
C LEU A 163 9.88 6.57 0.91
N ASN A 164 8.95 6.30 1.81
CA ASN A 164 9.14 6.51 3.24
C ASN A 164 10.21 5.57 3.82
N VAL A 165 11.40 6.10 4.08
CA VAL A 165 12.48 5.42 4.79
C VAL A 165 13.06 6.31 5.88
N PRO A 166 13.73 5.75 6.90
CA PRO A 166 14.46 6.55 7.88
C PRO A 166 15.51 7.43 7.21
N ASP A 167 15.75 8.63 7.76
CA ASP A 167 16.64 9.66 7.17
C ASP A 167 18.08 9.20 6.93
N GLN A 168 18.56 8.23 7.70
CA GLN A 168 19.92 7.69 7.57
C GLN A 168 19.87 6.24 7.07
N PRO A 169 20.84 5.78 6.25
CA PRO A 169 20.93 4.39 5.81
C PRO A 169 21.18 3.42 6.97
N PRO A 170 20.89 2.11 6.81
CA PRO A 170 21.17 1.12 7.83
C PRO A 170 22.68 1.03 8.11
N GLY A 171 23.05 0.91 9.39
CA GLY A 171 24.44 0.84 9.83
C GLY A 171 24.69 1.49 11.19
N LEU A 172 25.97 1.66 11.54
CA LEU A 172 26.39 2.24 12.83
C LEU A 172 25.86 3.67 13.03
N GLY A 173 25.86 4.49 11.97
CA GLY A 173 25.32 5.86 12.03
C GLY A 173 23.87 5.92 12.49
N ARG A 174 23.00 5.10 11.89
CA ARG A 174 21.58 4.99 12.29
C ARG A 174 21.42 4.53 13.73
N LYS A 175 22.18 3.52 14.17
CA LYS A 175 22.15 3.04 15.57
C LYS A 175 22.51 4.16 16.55
N LEU A 176 23.55 4.94 16.26
CA LEU A 176 23.96 6.08 17.08
C LEU A 176 22.92 7.20 17.07
N ALA A 177 22.32 7.52 15.92
CA ALA A 177 21.26 8.52 15.82
C ALA A 177 20.00 8.11 16.61
N SER A 178 19.57 6.85 16.50
CA SER A 178 18.47 6.29 17.29
C SER A 178 18.77 6.35 18.79
N ALA A 179 19.98 6.00 19.22
CA ALA A 179 20.40 6.09 20.62
C ALA A 179 20.39 7.53 21.14
N LYS A 180 20.94 8.49 20.37
CA LYS A 180 20.89 9.93 20.70
C LYS A 180 19.46 10.44 20.84
N ASN A 181 18.57 10.06 19.91
CA ASN A 181 17.17 10.44 19.96
C ASN A 181 16.44 9.86 21.18
N LEU A 182 16.77 8.63 21.58
CA LEU A 182 16.21 8.01 22.78
C LEU A 182 16.68 8.73 24.06
N ILE A 183 17.98 9.01 24.18
CA ILE A 183 18.54 9.76 25.32
C ILE A 183 17.90 11.15 25.43
N ARG A 184 17.72 11.84 24.30
CA ARG A 184 17.04 13.14 24.25
C ARG A 184 15.57 13.05 24.68
N LYS A 185 14.84 12.00 24.26
CA LYS A 185 13.44 11.78 24.65
C LYS A 185 13.25 11.47 26.13
N ILE A 186 14.24 10.81 26.75
CA ILE A 186 14.20 10.43 28.18
C ILE A 186 14.72 11.58 29.08
N GLY A 187 15.14 12.72 28.50
CA GLY A 187 15.57 13.89 29.27
C GLY A 187 16.96 13.75 29.91
N LEU A 188 17.73 12.73 29.51
CA LEU A 188 19.08 12.46 30.02
C LEU A 188 20.18 13.19 29.23
N GLY A 189 19.82 14.01 28.25
CA GLY A 189 20.75 14.86 27.49
C GLY A 189 20.40 16.33 27.69
N ARG A 190 21.05 16.97 28.68
CA ARG A 190 21.34 18.41 28.63
C ARG A 190 22.71 18.59 27.99
#